data_AF-I6CHS8-F1
#
_entry.id   AF-I6CHS8-F1
#
_cell.length_a   1.000
_cell.length_b   1.000
_cell.length_c   1.000
_cell.angle_alpha   90.00
_cell.angle_beta   90.00
_cell.angle_gamma   90.00
#
_symmetry.space_group_name_H-M   'P 1'
#
loop_
_entity.id
_entity.type
_entity.pdbx_description
1 polymer ?
#
loop_
_entity_poly.entity_id
_entity_poly.type
_entity_poly.pdbx_seq_one_letter_code
_entity_poly.pdbx_strand_id
1 'polypeptide(L)'
;MHNVNNTQAPTFLYKATSPSSTEYSELKSKISDIHSSQTSLKTPASVSEKENFATSFNQKCLDFLFSSSGKEDVLRSIYSNSMNAYAKSEILEFSNVLYSLVHQNGLNFENEKGLQKIVAQYSELIIKDKLSQDSAFGPWSAKNKKLHQLRQNIEHRLALLAQQHTSGEALSLGQKLLNTEVSSFIKNNILAELKLSNETVSSLKLDDLVDAQAKLAFDSLRNQRKNTIDSKGFGIGKLSRDLNTVAVFPELLRKVLN
;
A
#
# COMPACT_ATOMS: atom_id res chain seq x y z
N MET A 1 60.88 2.10 25.71
CA MET A 1 59.75 1.73 26.60
C MET A 1 58.49 2.36 26.03
N HIS A 2 57.42 1.55 25.83
CA HIS A 2 56.01 1.92 25.55
C HIS A 2 55.77 2.57 24.17
N ASN A 3 55.16 1.97 23.15
CA ASN A 3 53.97 1.13 22.95
C ASN A 3 52.61 1.88 23.01
N VAL A 4 51.85 1.75 21.90
CA VAL A 4 50.41 1.97 21.63
C VAL A 4 49.81 3.39 21.83
N ASN A 5 48.89 3.93 21.00
CA ASN A 5 47.84 3.33 20.18
C ASN A 5 47.43 4.26 19.01
N ASN A 6 47.30 3.69 17.82
CA ASN A 6 46.79 4.35 16.61
C ASN A 6 45.32 3.91 16.43
N THR A 7 44.35 4.81 16.60
CA THR A 7 42.92 4.46 16.53
C THR A 7 42.42 4.57 15.09
N GLN A 8 42.44 3.46 14.36
CA GLN A 8 41.71 3.29 13.09
C GLN A 8 40.23 3.04 13.38
N ALA A 9 39.35 3.72 12.63
CA ALA A 9 37.92 3.46 12.59
C ALA A 9 37.64 2.11 11.90
N PRO A 10 36.67 1.31 12.38
CA PRO A 10 36.36 0.02 11.77
C PRO A 10 35.62 0.20 10.44
N THR A 11 36.27 -0.20 9.35
CA THR A 11 35.68 -0.37 8.03
C THR A 11 34.82 -1.64 8.04
N PHE A 12 33.50 -1.50 8.20
CA PHE A 12 32.57 -2.61 7.96
C PHE A 12 32.37 -2.79 6.46
N LEU A 13 33.16 -3.68 5.86
CA LEU A 13 32.90 -4.26 4.55
C LEU A 13 31.65 -5.15 4.63
N TYR A 14 30.47 -4.59 4.34
CA TYR A 14 29.31 -5.40 4.00
C TYR A 14 29.53 -6.04 2.64
N LYS A 15 30.03 -7.28 2.65
CA LYS A 15 29.97 -8.17 1.49
C LYS A 15 28.52 -8.61 1.36
N ALA A 16 27.77 -8.03 0.42
CA ALA A 16 26.47 -8.56 0.04
C ALA A 16 26.70 -9.92 -0.62
N THR A 17 26.40 -11.00 0.10
CA THR A 17 26.40 -12.35 -0.46
C THR A 17 25.18 -12.44 -1.37
N SER A 18 25.39 -12.30 -2.68
CA SER A 18 24.39 -12.71 -3.67
C SER A 18 24.15 -14.21 -3.48
N PRO A 19 22.90 -14.69 -3.44
CA PRO A 19 22.63 -16.12 -3.43
C PRO A 19 23.32 -16.78 -4.63
N SER A 20 23.97 -17.91 -4.37
CA SER A 20 24.74 -18.61 -5.39
C SER A 20 23.80 -19.16 -6.46
N SER A 21 24.26 -19.28 -7.70
CA SER A 21 23.48 -19.86 -8.81
C SER A 21 22.88 -21.23 -8.47
N THR A 22 23.51 -21.94 -7.55
CA THR A 22 23.10 -23.24 -7.02
C THR A 22 21.78 -23.17 -6.21
N GLU A 23 21.56 -22.11 -5.44
CA GLU A 23 20.35 -21.94 -4.60
C GLU A 23 19.12 -21.59 -5.45
N TYR A 24 19.31 -20.77 -6.50
CA TYR A 24 18.27 -20.52 -7.51
C TYR A 24 17.92 -21.77 -8.32
N SER A 25 18.92 -22.60 -8.63
CA SER A 25 18.72 -23.88 -9.32
C SER A 25 17.97 -24.89 -8.47
N GLU A 26 18.21 -24.96 -7.15
CA GLU A 26 17.49 -25.84 -6.24
C GLU A 26 16.03 -25.46 -6.07
N LEU A 27 15.70 -24.16 -6.00
CA LEU A 27 14.30 -23.72 -5.95
C LEU A 27 13.57 -24.05 -7.26
N LYS A 28 14.21 -23.83 -8.41
CA LYS A 28 13.65 -24.18 -9.73
C LYS A 28 13.46 -25.70 -9.90
N SER A 29 14.41 -26.52 -9.44
CA SER A 29 14.28 -27.99 -9.46
C SER A 29 13.13 -28.46 -8.58
N LYS A 30 13.01 -27.95 -7.35
CA LYS A 30 11.92 -28.31 -6.43
C LYS A 30 10.54 -27.93 -6.96
N ILE A 31 10.44 -26.81 -7.68
CA ILE A 31 9.19 -26.40 -8.36
C ILE A 31 8.89 -27.31 -9.57
N SER A 32 9.92 -27.73 -10.32
CA SER A 32 9.78 -28.64 -11.46
C SER A 32 9.37 -30.06 -11.04
N ASP A 33 9.88 -30.56 -9.92
CA ASP A 33 9.59 -31.91 -9.42
C ASP A 33 8.15 -32.06 -8.91
N ILE A 34 7.55 -30.96 -8.44
CA ILE A 34 6.13 -30.90 -8.05
C ILE A 34 5.21 -31.03 -9.28
N HIS A 35 5.63 -30.56 -10.46
CA HIS A 35 4.87 -30.72 -11.69
C HIS A 35 4.84 -32.16 -12.23
N SER A 36 5.85 -32.96 -11.89
CA SER A 36 6.02 -34.36 -12.35
C SER A 36 5.12 -35.37 -11.63
N SER A 37 4.57 -35.02 -10.47
CA SER A 37 3.89 -35.96 -9.56
C SER A 37 2.40 -35.64 -9.42
N GLN A 38 1.66 -35.57 -10.53
CA GLN A 38 0.20 -35.50 -10.52
C GLN A 38 -0.41 -36.90 -10.70
N THR A 39 -0.52 -37.64 -9.60
CA THR A 39 -1.50 -38.74 -9.50
C THR A 39 -2.83 -38.19 -8.99
N SER A 40 -3.85 -38.36 -9.83
CA SER A 40 -5.25 -37.97 -9.65
C SER A 40 -5.82 -38.38 -8.29
N LEU A 41 -6.47 -37.43 -7.59
CA LEU A 41 -7.59 -37.70 -6.68
C LEU A 41 -8.44 -36.42 -6.46
N LYS A 42 -9.63 -36.47 -7.05
CA LYS A 42 -10.92 -35.78 -6.78
C LYS A 42 -10.92 -34.40 -6.07
N THR A 43 -11.37 -33.39 -6.83
CA THR A 43 -11.91 -32.10 -6.40
C THR A 43 -13.12 -32.28 -5.46
N PRO A 44 -13.25 -31.45 -4.42
CA PRO A 44 -14.22 -30.36 -4.52
C PRO A 44 -13.84 -29.08 -3.74
N ALA A 45 -13.67 -27.98 -4.46
CA ALA A 45 -14.12 -26.64 -4.09
C ALA A 45 -13.90 -25.78 -5.32
N SER A 46 -14.92 -25.01 -5.70
CA SER A 46 -14.82 -23.99 -6.73
C SER A 46 -13.53 -23.20 -6.57
N VAL A 47 -12.75 -23.10 -7.65
CA VAL A 47 -11.67 -22.13 -7.82
C VAL A 47 -12.20 -20.79 -7.31
N SER A 48 -11.82 -20.41 -6.08
CA SER A 48 -12.27 -19.17 -5.49
C SER A 48 -11.78 -18.05 -6.40
N GLU A 49 -12.60 -17.04 -6.64
CA GLU A 49 -12.14 -15.80 -7.26
C GLU A 49 -10.80 -15.43 -6.62
N LYS A 50 -9.71 -15.43 -7.41
CA LYS A 50 -8.36 -15.13 -6.89
C LYS A 50 -8.46 -13.76 -6.24
N GLU A 51 -8.44 -13.74 -4.91
CA GLU A 51 -8.62 -12.52 -4.13
C GLU A 51 -7.66 -11.45 -4.67
N ASN A 52 -8.20 -10.26 -4.94
CA ASN A 52 -7.44 -9.11 -5.42
C ASN A 52 -7.11 -8.24 -4.21
N PHE A 53 -5.82 -8.15 -3.89
CA PHE A 53 -5.34 -7.41 -2.73
C PHE A 53 -5.72 -5.94 -2.84
N ALA A 54 -5.52 -5.33 -4.01
CA ALA A 54 -5.82 -3.91 -4.21
C ALA A 54 -7.31 -3.60 -4.00
N THR A 55 -8.21 -4.48 -4.45
CA THR A 55 -9.65 -4.33 -4.20
C THR A 55 -9.97 -4.43 -2.71
N SER A 56 -9.46 -5.45 -2.02
CA SER A 56 -9.67 -5.65 -0.58
C SER A 56 -9.09 -4.49 0.25
N PHE A 57 -7.88 -4.04 -0.09
CA PHE A 57 -7.23 -2.88 0.52
C PHE A 57 -8.05 -1.60 0.37
N ASN A 58 -8.48 -1.27 -0.86
CA ASN A 58 -9.30 -0.09 -1.13
C ASN A 58 -10.64 -0.13 -0.36
N GLN A 59 -11.24 -1.32 -0.23
CA GLN A 59 -12.46 -1.51 0.55
C GLN A 59 -12.22 -1.22 2.04
N LYS A 60 -11.18 -1.80 2.64
CA LYS A 60 -10.78 -1.52 4.03
C LYS A 60 -10.53 -0.03 4.28
N CYS A 61 -9.89 0.65 3.33
CA CYS A 61 -9.59 2.06 3.44
C CYS A 61 -10.87 2.91 3.50
N LEU A 62 -11.82 2.66 2.60
CA LEU A 62 -13.13 3.33 2.60
C LEU A 62 -13.94 3.00 3.86
N ASP A 63 -13.97 1.73 4.25
CA ASP A 63 -14.68 1.28 5.45
C ASP A 63 -14.14 1.99 6.69
N PHE A 64 -12.82 2.15 6.79
CA PHE A 64 -12.21 2.89 7.88
C PHE A 64 -12.61 4.37 7.87
N LEU A 65 -12.52 5.06 6.73
CA LEU A 65 -12.96 6.47 6.63
C LEU A 65 -14.42 6.64 7.07
N PHE A 66 -15.30 5.74 6.62
CA PHE A 66 -16.73 5.86 6.87
C PHE A 66 -17.09 5.52 8.32
N SER A 67 -16.55 4.43 8.86
CA SER A 67 -16.78 4.03 10.25
C SER A 67 -16.20 5.05 11.25
N SER A 68 -14.98 5.53 11.02
CA SER A 68 -14.33 6.55 11.85
C SER A 68 -15.04 7.91 11.86
N SER A 69 -15.98 8.15 10.95
CA SER A 69 -16.76 9.38 10.92
C SER A 69 -18.00 9.36 11.82
N GLY A 70 -18.44 8.18 12.26
CA GLY A 70 -19.74 7.99 12.92
C GLY A 70 -20.96 8.18 11.99
N LYS A 71 -20.74 8.25 10.67
CA LYS A 71 -21.79 8.48 9.66
C LYS A 71 -21.75 7.46 8.52
N GLU A 72 -21.39 6.23 8.87
CA GLU A 72 -21.06 5.18 7.90
C GLU A 72 -22.16 4.95 6.86
N ASP A 73 -23.39 4.68 7.29
CA ASP A 73 -24.50 4.33 6.39
C ASP A 73 -24.77 5.42 5.34
N VAL A 74 -24.76 6.68 5.78
CA VAL A 74 -25.00 7.83 4.90
C VAL A 74 -23.88 7.99 3.89
N LEU A 75 -22.62 7.90 4.34
CA LEU A 75 -21.46 8.02 3.46
C LEU A 75 -21.39 6.87 2.46
N ARG A 76 -21.64 5.64 2.91
CA ARG A 76 -21.67 4.45 2.06
C ARG A 76 -22.78 4.55 1.02
N SER A 77 -23.96 5.02 1.40
CA SER A 77 -25.06 5.29 0.47
C SER A 77 -24.69 6.34 -0.58
N ILE A 78 -24.12 7.48 -0.18
CA ILE A 78 -23.70 8.54 -1.11
C ILE A 78 -22.62 8.03 -2.07
N TYR A 79 -21.60 7.34 -1.56
CA TYR A 79 -20.49 6.85 -2.37
C TYR A 79 -20.91 5.77 -3.38
N SER A 80 -21.76 4.83 -2.95
CA SER A 80 -22.24 3.74 -3.82
C SER A 80 -23.19 4.23 -4.90
N ASN A 81 -24.07 5.20 -4.58
CA ASN A 81 -25.06 5.72 -5.53
C ASN A 81 -24.51 6.80 -6.47
N SER A 82 -23.33 7.37 -6.18
CA SER A 82 -22.73 8.37 -7.05
C SER A 82 -22.17 7.76 -8.34
N MET A 83 -22.51 8.41 -9.46
CA MET A 83 -21.95 8.12 -10.78
C MET A 83 -20.67 8.94 -11.07
N ASN A 84 -20.23 9.80 -10.15
CA ASN A 84 -19.05 10.64 -10.33
C ASN A 84 -17.78 9.84 -9.98
N ALA A 85 -17.24 9.12 -10.97
CA ALA A 85 -16.05 8.28 -10.80
C ALA A 85 -14.83 9.06 -10.30
N TYR A 86 -14.65 10.32 -10.76
CA TYR A 86 -13.54 11.15 -10.33
C TYR A 86 -13.66 11.52 -8.85
N ALA A 87 -14.82 11.98 -8.40
CA ALA A 87 -15.07 12.29 -6.99
C ALA A 87 -14.87 11.07 -6.08
N LYS A 88 -15.29 9.88 -6.54
CA LYS A 88 -15.05 8.62 -5.84
C LYS A 88 -13.56 8.30 -5.73
N SER A 89 -12.80 8.50 -6.80
CA SER A 89 -11.35 8.33 -6.80
C SER A 89 -10.66 9.24 -5.79
N GLU A 90 -11.08 10.50 -5.66
CA GLU A 90 -10.49 11.45 -4.70
C GLU A 90 -10.77 11.06 -3.24
N ILE A 91 -11.96 10.55 -2.95
CA ILE A 91 -12.29 10.00 -1.63
C ILE A 91 -11.46 8.76 -1.33
N LEU A 92 -11.29 7.88 -2.31
CA LEU A 92 -10.44 6.70 -2.18
C LEU A 92 -8.97 7.09 -1.97
N GLU A 93 -8.47 8.10 -2.70
CA GLU A 93 -7.09 8.55 -2.52
C GLU A 93 -6.84 9.05 -1.09
N PHE A 94 -7.79 9.83 -0.55
CA PHE A 94 -7.77 10.28 0.83
C PHE A 94 -7.84 9.12 1.83
N SER A 95 -8.75 8.16 1.61
CA SER A 95 -8.96 7.05 2.53
C SER A 95 -7.75 6.12 2.59
N ASN A 96 -7.05 5.91 1.46
CA ASN A 96 -5.82 5.12 1.42
C ASN A 96 -4.74 5.72 2.33
N VAL A 97 -4.51 7.04 2.26
CA VAL A 97 -3.51 7.71 3.10
C VAL A 97 -3.92 7.66 4.58
N LEU A 98 -5.20 7.92 4.88
CA LEU A 98 -5.75 7.87 6.23
C LEU A 98 -5.56 6.48 6.86
N TYR A 99 -6.01 5.44 6.16
CA TYR A 99 -5.91 4.06 6.63
C TYR A 99 -4.46 3.68 6.89
N SER A 100 -3.56 4.03 5.97
CA SER A 100 -2.16 3.69 6.09
C SER A 100 -1.45 4.37 7.26
N LEU A 101 -1.80 5.63 7.53
CA LEU A 101 -1.26 6.32 8.69
C LEU A 101 -1.65 5.63 10.00
N VAL A 102 -2.91 5.22 10.12
CA VAL A 102 -3.42 4.61 11.35
C VAL A 102 -2.91 3.18 11.50
N HIS A 103 -3.05 2.35 10.47
CA HIS A 103 -2.87 0.89 10.60
C HIS A 103 -1.45 0.42 10.32
N GLN A 104 -0.69 1.12 9.49
CA GLN A 104 0.70 0.74 9.19
C GLN A 104 1.73 1.64 9.87
N ASN A 105 1.38 2.89 10.21
CA ASN A 105 2.30 3.83 10.84
C ASN A 105 2.09 4.04 12.34
N GLY A 106 1.16 3.32 12.96
CA GLY A 106 0.95 3.33 14.40
C GLY A 106 0.31 4.62 14.93
N LEU A 107 -0.29 5.42 14.05
CA LEU A 107 -1.01 6.62 14.45
C LEU A 107 -2.31 6.24 15.15
N ASN A 108 -2.45 6.60 16.42
CA ASN A 108 -3.65 6.27 17.18
C ASN A 108 -4.77 7.27 16.89
N PHE A 109 -5.76 6.85 16.10
CA PHE A 109 -6.90 7.68 15.72
C PHE A 109 -7.67 8.25 16.93
N GLU A 110 -7.83 7.48 18.00
CA GLU A 110 -8.60 7.88 19.21
C GLU A 110 -7.91 8.99 20.01
N ASN A 111 -6.58 9.08 19.92
CA ASN A 111 -5.79 10.06 20.67
C ASN A 111 -5.41 11.29 19.82
N GLU A 112 -5.61 11.24 18.51
CA GLU A 112 -5.21 12.29 17.57
C GLU A 112 -6.38 13.20 17.18
N LYS A 113 -6.68 14.18 18.05
CA LYS A 113 -7.76 15.18 17.83
C LYS A 113 -7.66 15.88 16.46
N GLY A 114 -6.43 16.13 15.99
CA GLY A 114 -6.17 16.72 14.68
C GLY A 114 -6.69 15.85 13.54
N LEU A 115 -6.49 14.53 13.63
CA LEU A 115 -6.94 13.54 12.67
C LEU A 115 -8.46 13.31 12.74
N GLN A 116 -9.02 13.22 13.93
CA GLN A 116 -10.48 13.15 14.13
C GLN A 116 -11.18 14.36 13.48
N LYS A 117 -10.63 15.57 13.66
CA LYS A 117 -11.14 16.78 13.02
C LYS A 117 -11.03 16.72 11.50
N ILE A 118 -9.93 16.18 10.96
CA ILE A 118 -9.75 15.96 9.51
C ILE A 118 -10.87 15.05 8.99
N VAL A 119 -11.08 13.89 9.61
CA VAL A 119 -12.10 12.91 9.20
C VAL A 119 -13.50 13.50 9.29
N ALA A 120 -13.85 14.12 10.43
CA ALA A 120 -15.15 14.75 10.60
C ALA A 120 -15.42 15.80 9.49
N GLN A 121 -14.47 16.70 9.22
CA GLN A 121 -14.64 17.73 8.20
C GLN A 121 -14.73 17.16 6.78
N TYR A 122 -13.93 16.15 6.45
CA TYR A 122 -13.96 15.52 5.14
C TYR A 122 -15.28 14.79 4.91
N SER A 123 -15.76 14.05 5.91
CA SER A 123 -17.04 13.34 5.86
C SER A 123 -18.24 14.28 5.74
N GLU A 124 -18.26 15.38 6.50
CA GLU A 124 -19.31 16.40 6.34
C GLU A 124 -19.29 17.04 4.95
N LEU A 125 -18.10 17.22 4.38
CA LEU A 125 -17.96 17.73 3.02
C LEU A 125 -18.54 16.74 2.00
N ILE A 126 -18.26 15.44 2.12
CA ILE A 126 -18.86 14.39 1.26
C ILE A 126 -20.39 14.44 1.35
N ILE A 127 -20.94 14.51 2.57
CA ILE A 127 -22.39 14.54 2.81
C ILE A 127 -23.04 15.77 2.18
N LYS A 128 -22.42 16.95 2.35
CA LYS A 128 -22.93 18.20 1.81
C LYS A 128 -22.85 18.25 0.28
N ASP A 129 -21.77 17.74 -0.28
CA ASP A 129 -21.49 17.75 -1.72
C ASP A 129 -22.32 16.70 -2.49
N LYS A 130 -22.64 15.58 -1.83
CA LYS A 130 -23.36 14.42 -2.39
C LYS A 130 -22.71 13.79 -3.62
N LEU A 131 -21.47 14.15 -3.92
CA LEU A 131 -20.71 13.66 -5.08
C LEU A 131 -21.48 13.83 -6.38
N SER A 132 -22.11 14.99 -6.53
CA SER A 132 -22.88 15.38 -7.71
C SER A 132 -21.98 15.61 -8.93
N GLN A 133 -22.55 15.96 -10.09
CA GLN A 133 -21.76 16.28 -11.29
C GLN A 133 -20.85 17.52 -11.08
N ASP A 134 -21.34 18.55 -10.39
CA ASP A 134 -20.60 19.78 -10.06
C ASP A 134 -19.86 19.67 -8.70
N SER A 135 -19.34 18.49 -8.38
CA SER A 135 -18.73 18.17 -7.08
C SER A 135 -17.48 18.99 -6.76
N ALA A 136 -17.27 19.32 -5.48
CA ALA A 136 -16.04 19.86 -4.93
C ALA A 136 -14.86 18.87 -5.00
N PHE A 137 -15.17 17.57 -5.07
CA PHE A 137 -14.23 16.48 -5.34
C PHE A 137 -13.98 16.30 -6.84
N GLY A 138 -14.58 17.13 -7.70
CA GLY A 138 -14.28 17.22 -9.13
C GLY A 138 -13.19 18.25 -9.44
N PRO A 139 -12.99 18.53 -10.74
CA PRO A 139 -12.20 19.68 -11.18
C PRO A 139 -12.69 20.98 -10.56
N TRP A 140 -11.75 21.91 -10.37
CA TRP A 140 -12.10 23.24 -9.91
C TRP A 140 -13.04 23.93 -10.90
N SER A 141 -14.06 24.60 -10.37
CA SER A 141 -14.94 25.50 -11.11
C SER A 141 -15.34 26.71 -10.26
N ALA A 142 -15.84 27.76 -10.90
CA ALA A 142 -16.38 28.92 -10.20
C ALA A 142 -17.53 28.53 -9.24
N LYS A 143 -18.32 27.50 -9.59
CA LYS A 143 -19.48 27.03 -8.83
C LYS A 143 -19.07 26.32 -7.53
N ASN A 144 -18.00 25.52 -7.57
CA ASN A 144 -17.54 24.72 -6.42
C ASN A 144 -16.36 25.33 -5.66
N LYS A 145 -15.84 26.50 -6.08
CA LYS A 145 -14.61 27.14 -5.58
C LYS A 145 -14.43 27.06 -4.06
N LYS A 146 -15.43 27.47 -3.27
CA LYS A 146 -15.32 27.49 -1.79
C LYS A 146 -15.20 26.08 -1.20
N LEU A 147 -15.99 25.14 -1.69
CA LEU A 147 -15.96 23.75 -1.22
C LEU A 147 -14.70 23.03 -1.70
N HIS A 148 -14.23 23.33 -2.91
CA HIS A 148 -12.97 22.81 -3.44
C HIS A 148 -11.76 23.31 -2.63
N GLN A 149 -11.74 24.59 -2.25
CA GLN A 149 -10.71 25.13 -1.35
C GLN A 149 -10.74 24.48 0.04
N LEU A 150 -11.94 24.23 0.58
CA LEU A 150 -12.10 23.50 1.84
C LEU A 150 -11.55 22.07 1.73
N ARG A 151 -11.89 21.34 0.65
CA ARG A 151 -11.33 20.02 0.35
C ARG A 151 -9.80 20.05 0.37
N GLN A 152 -9.20 20.94 -0.42
CA GLN A 152 -7.74 21.07 -0.53
C GLN A 152 -7.08 21.38 0.82
N ASN A 153 -7.70 22.20 1.67
CA ASN A 153 -7.18 22.49 3.00
C ASN A 153 -7.18 21.23 3.91
N ILE A 154 -8.25 20.44 3.88
CA ILE A 154 -8.36 19.20 4.66
C ILE A 154 -7.33 18.19 4.19
N GLU A 155 -7.20 17.98 2.87
CA GLU A 155 -6.22 17.09 2.26
C GLU A 155 -4.79 17.50 2.57
N HIS A 156 -4.49 18.80 2.50
CA HIS A 156 -3.17 19.31 2.83
C HIS A 156 -2.81 19.02 4.29
N ARG A 157 -3.75 19.19 5.23
CA ARG A 157 -3.54 18.85 6.63
C ARG A 157 -3.26 17.36 6.85
N LEU A 158 -3.97 16.48 6.14
CA LEU A 158 -3.69 15.04 6.20
C LEU A 158 -2.32 14.71 5.61
N ALA A 159 -1.92 15.37 4.50
CA ALA A 159 -0.60 15.19 3.90
C ALA A 159 0.54 15.70 4.80
N LEU A 160 0.34 16.82 5.52
CA LEU A 160 1.29 17.31 6.53
C LEU A 160 1.43 16.33 7.70
N LEU A 161 0.31 15.80 8.19
CA LEU A 161 0.34 14.77 9.22
C LEU A 161 1.09 13.53 8.72
N ALA A 162 0.85 13.12 7.47
CA ALA A 162 1.59 12.04 6.86
C ALA A 162 3.11 12.31 6.85
N GLN A 163 3.51 13.50 6.40
CA GLN A 163 4.90 13.92 6.37
C GLN A 163 5.55 13.86 7.77
N GLN A 164 4.84 14.29 8.81
CA GLN A 164 5.32 14.25 10.20
C GLN A 164 5.53 12.80 10.67
N HIS A 165 4.55 11.92 10.45
CA HIS A 165 4.62 10.52 10.88
C HIS A 165 5.54 9.63 10.03
N THR A 166 6.02 10.13 8.89
CA THR A 166 7.06 9.48 8.10
C THR A 166 8.42 10.13 8.26
N SER A 167 8.58 11.13 9.14
CA SER A 167 9.82 11.92 9.23
C SER A 167 10.25 12.54 7.89
N GLY A 168 9.30 12.84 7.01
CA GLY A 168 9.56 13.35 5.67
C GLY A 168 9.96 12.30 4.64
N GLU A 169 9.94 11.01 4.97
CA GLU A 169 10.25 9.95 4.02
C GLU A 169 9.07 9.68 3.08
N ALA A 170 9.22 10.11 1.81
CA ALA A 170 8.16 10.15 0.81
C ALA A 170 7.47 8.80 0.54
N LEU A 171 8.22 7.69 0.60
CA LEU A 171 7.72 6.35 0.28
C LEU A 171 7.43 5.49 1.52
N SER A 172 7.54 6.06 2.72
CA SER A 172 7.48 5.30 3.97
C SER A 172 6.13 4.61 4.18
N LEU A 173 5.01 5.27 3.83
CA LEU A 173 3.67 4.66 3.93
C LEU A 173 3.56 3.41 3.06
N GLY A 174 3.92 3.52 1.77
CA GLY A 174 3.93 2.37 0.87
C GLY A 174 4.93 1.29 1.29
N GLN A 175 6.08 1.67 1.86
CA GLN A 175 7.04 0.69 2.34
C GLN A 175 6.50 -0.11 3.51
N LYS A 176 5.80 0.54 4.44
CA LYS A 176 5.17 -0.15 5.57
C LYS A 176 4.04 -1.05 5.10
N LEU A 177 3.16 -0.57 4.21
CA LEU A 177 2.13 -1.40 3.58
C LEU A 177 2.72 -2.64 2.88
N LEU A 178 3.83 -2.45 2.14
CA LEU A 178 4.53 -3.53 1.45
C LEU A 178 4.99 -4.61 2.44
N ASN A 179 5.60 -4.18 3.55
CA ASN A 179 6.21 -5.06 4.54
C ASN A 179 5.20 -5.74 5.47
N THR A 180 4.03 -5.14 5.70
CA THR A 180 3.03 -5.67 6.63
C THR A 180 1.98 -6.50 5.90
N GLU A 181 1.18 -5.88 5.04
CA GLU A 181 -0.01 -6.53 4.46
C GLU A 181 0.28 -7.20 3.13
N VAL A 182 0.98 -6.53 2.21
CA VAL A 182 1.25 -7.07 0.86
C VAL A 182 2.16 -8.29 0.93
N SER A 183 3.26 -8.20 1.68
CA SER A 183 4.16 -9.34 1.88
C SER A 183 3.44 -10.55 2.47
N SER A 184 2.62 -10.32 3.51
CA SER A 184 1.84 -11.39 4.14
C SER A 184 0.84 -12.00 3.18
N PHE A 185 0.16 -11.17 2.38
CA PHE A 185 -0.76 -11.64 1.35
C PHE A 185 -0.05 -12.51 0.31
N ILE A 186 1.09 -12.08 -0.23
CA ILE A 186 1.86 -12.85 -1.21
C ILE A 186 2.29 -14.20 -0.62
N LYS A 187 2.86 -14.20 0.59
CA LYS A 187 3.27 -15.42 1.29
C LYS A 187 2.11 -16.39 1.50
N ASN A 188 0.96 -15.89 1.94
CA ASN A 188 -0.23 -16.71 2.18
C ASN A 188 -0.79 -17.31 0.89
N ASN A 189 -0.74 -16.58 -0.23
CA ASN A 189 -1.13 -17.14 -1.53
C ASN A 189 -0.18 -18.26 -1.96
N ILE A 190 1.13 -18.11 -1.76
CA ILE A 190 2.12 -19.15 -2.06
C ILE A 190 1.90 -20.40 -1.20
N LEU A 191 1.59 -20.22 0.10
CA LEU A 191 1.20 -21.33 0.98
C LEU A 191 0.03 -22.13 0.40
N ALA A 192 -1.00 -21.42 -0.05
CA ALA A 192 -2.20 -22.03 -0.62
C ALA A 192 -1.92 -22.73 -1.96
N GLU A 193 -1.18 -22.10 -2.87
CA GLU A 193 -0.91 -22.62 -4.22
C GLU A 193 0.09 -23.79 -4.20
N LEU A 194 1.17 -23.71 -3.42
CA LEU A 194 2.23 -24.73 -3.37
C LEU A 194 2.03 -25.79 -2.28
N LYS A 195 0.97 -25.70 -1.47
CA LYS A 195 0.69 -26.60 -0.33
C LYS A 195 1.89 -26.77 0.61
N LEU A 196 2.69 -25.72 0.77
CA LEU A 196 3.88 -25.73 1.62
C LEU A 196 3.49 -25.64 3.10
N SER A 197 4.37 -26.12 3.98
CA SER A 197 4.21 -25.93 5.42
C SER A 197 4.41 -24.47 5.82
N ASN A 198 3.69 -24.02 6.84
CA ASN A 198 3.83 -22.65 7.38
C ASN A 198 5.28 -22.31 7.76
N GLU A 199 6.05 -23.28 8.24
CA GLU A 199 7.46 -23.12 8.63
C GLU A 199 8.36 -22.76 7.44
N THR A 200 8.13 -23.37 6.27
CA THR A 200 8.95 -23.15 5.07
C THR A 200 8.72 -21.77 4.47
N VAL A 201 7.49 -21.24 4.52
CA VAL A 201 7.16 -19.93 3.95
C VAL A 201 7.40 -18.78 4.94
N SER A 202 7.33 -19.07 6.25
CA SER A 202 7.63 -18.05 7.28
C SER A 202 9.07 -17.57 7.21
N SER A 203 10.01 -18.42 6.77
CA SER A 203 11.42 -18.05 6.59
C SER A 203 11.70 -17.31 5.29
N LEU A 204 10.83 -17.41 4.28
CA LEU A 204 10.98 -16.71 3.00
C LEU A 204 10.79 -15.21 3.17
N LYS A 205 11.70 -14.42 2.62
CA LYS A 205 11.54 -12.97 2.47
C LYS A 205 10.89 -12.66 1.14
N LEU A 206 10.26 -11.48 1.04
CA LEU A 206 9.66 -11.05 -0.22
C LEU A 206 10.72 -10.97 -1.33
N ASP A 207 11.93 -10.51 -1.01
CA ASP A 207 13.03 -10.45 -1.96
C ASP A 207 13.45 -11.83 -2.49
N ASP A 208 13.24 -12.90 -1.72
CA ASP A 208 13.55 -14.28 -2.15
C ASP A 208 12.52 -14.80 -3.17
N LEU A 209 11.33 -14.19 -3.20
CA LEU A 209 10.20 -14.60 -4.04
C LEU A 209 10.10 -13.83 -5.35
N VAL A 210 10.77 -12.67 -5.43
CA VAL A 210 10.66 -11.75 -6.56
C VAL A 210 11.92 -11.84 -7.41
N ASP A 211 11.74 -12.02 -8.72
CA ASP A 211 12.85 -11.94 -9.67
C ASP A 211 13.59 -10.59 -9.54
N ALA A 212 14.92 -10.61 -9.57
CA ALA A 212 15.74 -9.42 -9.35
C ALA A 212 15.41 -8.29 -10.32
N GLN A 213 15.08 -8.60 -11.58
CA GLN A 213 14.72 -7.59 -12.59
C GLN A 213 13.30 -7.06 -12.35
N ALA A 214 12.36 -7.92 -11.96
CA ALA A 214 11.03 -7.48 -11.56
C ALA A 214 11.08 -6.54 -10.34
N LYS A 215 11.95 -6.83 -9.37
CA LYS A 215 12.21 -5.97 -8.22
C LYS A 215 12.81 -4.62 -8.63
N LEU A 216 13.83 -4.62 -9.50
CA LEU A 216 14.43 -3.37 -9.99
C LEU A 216 13.43 -2.50 -10.76
N ALA A 217 12.56 -3.11 -11.58
CA ALA A 217 11.51 -2.38 -12.28
C ALA A 217 10.49 -1.76 -11.30
N PHE A 218 10.06 -2.52 -10.29
CA PHE A 218 9.19 -2.03 -9.24
C PHE A 218 9.80 -0.87 -8.45
N ASP A 219 11.05 -1.02 -8.01
CA ASP A 219 11.78 0.02 -7.27
C ASP A 219 11.98 1.28 -8.13
N SER A 220 12.21 1.12 -9.44
CA SER A 220 12.31 2.23 -10.39
C SER A 220 11.00 3.02 -10.49
N LEU A 221 9.85 2.34 -10.57
CA LEU A 221 8.53 2.98 -10.58
C LEU A 221 8.27 3.79 -9.30
N ARG A 222 8.67 3.24 -8.15
CA ARG A 222 8.53 3.94 -6.86
C ARG A 222 9.51 5.10 -6.73
N ASN A 223 10.73 4.98 -7.24
CA ASN A 223 11.70 6.08 -7.27
C ASN A 223 11.21 7.29 -8.09
N GLN A 224 10.52 7.06 -9.21
CA GLN A 224 9.89 8.16 -9.96
C GLN A 224 8.85 8.92 -9.12
N ARG A 225 8.11 8.20 -8.27
CA ARG A 225 7.12 8.79 -7.36
C ARG A 225 7.78 9.56 -6.24
N LYS A 226 8.84 8.99 -5.65
CA LYS A 226 9.69 9.69 -4.69
C LYS A 226 10.16 11.03 -5.24
N ASN A 227 10.78 11.03 -6.41
CA ASN A 227 11.25 12.26 -7.07
C ASN A 227 10.12 13.29 -7.25
N THR A 228 8.90 12.83 -7.54
CA THR A 228 7.73 13.71 -7.68
C THR A 228 7.27 14.30 -6.34
N ILE A 229 7.31 13.52 -5.25
CA ILE A 229 6.97 14.00 -3.90
C ILE A 229 8.05 14.96 -3.39
N ASP A 230 9.32 14.62 -3.57
CA ASP A 230 10.45 15.43 -3.12
C ASP A 230 10.49 16.79 -3.85
N SER A 231 10.18 16.82 -5.15
CA SER A 231 10.18 18.05 -5.95
C SER A 231 8.90 18.89 -5.84
N LYS A 232 7.74 18.27 -5.61
CA LYS A 232 6.43 18.96 -5.62
C LYS A 232 5.70 18.94 -4.28
N GLY A 233 6.35 18.46 -3.23
CA GLY A 233 5.83 18.35 -1.86
C GLY A 233 4.84 17.19 -1.64
N PHE A 234 4.51 16.99 -0.36
CA PHE A 234 3.58 15.98 0.15
C PHE A 234 2.14 16.36 -0.24
N GLY A 235 1.49 15.51 -1.04
CA GLY A 235 0.09 15.67 -1.42
C GLY A 235 -0.60 14.31 -1.43
N ILE A 236 -1.88 14.29 -1.06
CA ILE A 236 -2.68 13.06 -0.90
C ILE A 236 -2.62 12.19 -2.14
N GLY A 237 -2.89 12.74 -3.33
CA GLY A 237 -2.83 11.93 -4.54
C GLY A 237 -1.45 11.36 -4.87
N LYS A 238 -0.35 12.02 -4.46
CA LYS A 238 1.01 11.46 -4.67
C LYS A 238 1.30 10.31 -3.71
N LEU A 239 0.94 10.47 -2.44
CA LEU A 239 1.10 9.45 -1.40
C LEU A 239 0.22 8.23 -1.70
N SER A 240 -1.06 8.47 -2.01
CA SER A 240 -2.02 7.44 -2.37
C SER A 240 -1.61 6.68 -3.63
N ARG A 241 -1.06 7.38 -4.62
CA ARG A 241 -0.48 6.72 -5.78
C ARG A 241 0.56 5.69 -5.34
N ASP A 242 1.58 6.04 -4.56
CA ASP A 242 2.59 5.06 -4.09
C ASP A 242 1.94 3.84 -3.41
N LEU A 243 0.96 4.08 -2.53
CA LEU A 243 0.17 3.01 -1.91
C LEU A 243 -0.52 2.12 -2.95
N ASN A 244 -1.15 2.69 -3.97
CA ASN A 244 -1.79 1.93 -5.05
C ASN A 244 -0.78 1.10 -5.85
N THR A 245 0.44 1.60 -6.07
CA THR A 245 1.50 0.82 -6.74
C THR A 245 1.94 -0.37 -5.90
N VAL A 246 2.05 -0.18 -4.59
CA VAL A 246 2.35 -1.28 -3.67
C VAL A 246 1.20 -2.28 -3.62
N ALA A 247 -0.05 -1.81 -3.57
CA ALA A 247 -1.23 -2.65 -3.47
C ALA A 247 -1.46 -3.55 -4.69
N VAL A 248 -1.13 -3.10 -5.92
CA VAL A 248 -1.26 -3.92 -7.13
C VAL A 248 -0.08 -4.88 -7.36
N PHE A 249 0.93 -4.84 -6.49
CA PHE A 249 2.14 -5.64 -6.66
C PHE A 249 1.87 -7.16 -6.69
N PRO A 250 1.01 -7.74 -5.84
CA PRO A 250 0.67 -9.16 -5.92
C PRO A 250 0.11 -9.59 -7.28
N GLU A 251 -0.76 -8.78 -7.87
CA GLU A 251 -1.35 -9.05 -9.18
C GLU A 251 -0.32 -8.95 -10.30
N LEU A 252 0.61 -8.00 -10.20
CA LEU A 252 1.72 -7.89 -11.16
C LEU A 252 2.63 -9.12 -11.08
N LEU A 253 2.98 -9.59 -9.88
CA LEU A 253 3.79 -10.79 -9.70
C LEU A 253 3.08 -12.03 -10.28
N ARG A 254 1.79 -12.20 -10.01
CA ARG A 254 1.00 -13.30 -10.60
C ARG A 254 1.05 -13.28 -12.13
N LYS A 255 1.03 -12.11 -12.78
CA LYS A 255 1.09 -12.02 -14.25
C LYS A 255 2.46 -12.35 -14.84
N VAL A 256 3.54 -12.19 -14.07
CA VAL A 256 4.91 -12.50 -14.52
C VAL A 256 5.28 -13.96 -14.29
N LEU A 257 4.68 -14.58 -13.26
CA LEU A 257 4.95 -15.96 -12.87
C LEU A 257 4.05 -17.00 -13.57
N ASN A 258 2.97 -16.57 -14.23
CA ASN A 258 2.14 -17.40 -15.12
C ASN A 258 2.61 -17.27 -16.56
#